data_AF-A0A7Z0LEK6-F1
#
_entry.id   AF-A0A7Z0LEK6-F1
#
_cell.length_a   1.000
_cell.length_b   1.000
_cell.length_c   1.000
_cell.angle_alpha   90.00
_cell.angle_beta   90.00
_cell.angle_gamma   90.00
#
_symmetry.space_group_name_H-M   'P 1'
#
loop_
_entity.id
_entity.type
_entity.pdbx_description
1 polymer ?
#
loop_
_entity_poly.entity_id
_entity_poly.type
_entity_poly.pdbx_seq_one_letter_code
_entity_poly.pdbx_strand_id
1 'polypeptide(L)' 'MKIITQLNLFEDQEFGDLEKILMVLDALPETDLLKQLEAKRKYGRRDYSVQSYFIAYIAKLILQLETDQQLLRQLR' A
#
# COMPACT_ATOMS: atom_id res chain seq x y z
N MET A 1 -14.46 -9.36 -22.04
CA MET A 1 -13.45 -8.90 -21.07
C MET A 1 -14.09 -9.00 -19.70
N LYS A 2 -13.70 -9.97 -18.86
CA LYS A 2 -14.20 -10.03 -17.47
C LYS A 2 -13.49 -8.91 -16.72
N ILE A 3 -14.16 -7.77 -16.58
CA ILE A 3 -13.72 -6.71 -15.67
C ILE A 3 -13.80 -7.34 -14.30
N ILE A 4 -12.65 -7.64 -13.70
CA ILE A 4 -12.58 -7.95 -12.29
C ILE A 4 -12.94 -6.63 -11.62
N THR A 5 -14.19 -6.49 -11.19
CA THR A 5 -14.59 -5.41 -10.28
C THR A 5 -13.62 -5.48 -9.11
N GLN A 6 -12.87 -4.40 -8.87
CA GLN A 6 -12.06 -4.30 -7.67
C GLN A 6 -13.00 -4.54 -6.49
N LEU A 7 -12.83 -5.68 -5.82
CA LEU A 7 -13.54 -5.98 -4.59
C LEU A 7 -13.18 -4.85 -3.62
N ASN A 8 -14.15 -4.05 -3.21
CA ASN A 8 -13.90 -3.13 -2.11
C ASN A 8 -13.87 -3.97 -0.84
N LEU A 9 -12.67 -4.12 -0.28
CA LEU A 9 -12.40 -5.02 0.84
C LEU A 9 -13.22 -4.66 2.10
N PHE A 10 -13.75 -3.43 2.16
CA PHE A 10 -14.42 -2.86 3.32
C PHE A 10 -15.84 -2.35 2.99
N GLU A 11 -16.54 -2.91 1.98
CA GLU A 11 -17.89 -2.46 1.58
C GLU A 11 -18.89 -2.41 2.74
N ASP A 12 -18.82 -3.36 3.68
CA ASP A 12 -19.80 -3.53 4.75
C ASP A 12 -19.38 -2.89 6.10
N GLN A 13 -18.27 -2.12 6.14
CA GLN A 13 -17.68 -1.61 7.38
C GLN A 13 -17.27 -0.14 7.29
N GLU A 14 -17.76 0.68 8.22
CA GLU A 14 -17.35 2.08 8.37
C GLU A 14 -16.03 2.20 9.17
N PHE A 15 -14.92 1.85 8.52
CA PHE A 15 -13.58 2.10 9.06
C PHE A 15 -12.96 3.38 8.51
N GLY A 16 -12.15 4.04 9.34
CA GLY A 16 -11.28 5.13 8.89
C GLY A 16 -10.17 4.64 7.95
N ASP A 17 -9.63 5.53 7.12
CA ASP A 17 -8.58 5.18 6.15
C ASP A 17 -7.35 4.54 6.81
N LEU A 18 -6.93 5.09 7.95
CA LEU A 18 -5.80 4.54 8.72
C LEU A 18 -6.10 3.14 9.26
N GLU A 19 -7.31 2.91 9.77
CA GLU A 19 -7.73 1.62 10.32
C GLU A 19 -7.75 0.55 9.22
N LYS A 20 -8.29 0.88 8.05
CA LYS A 20 -8.28 -0.01 6.88
C LYS A 20 -6.86 -0.40 6.49
N ILE A 21 -5.94 0.58 6.45
CA ILE A 21 -4.54 0.35 6.10
C ILE A 21 -3.86 -0.57 7.13
N LEU A 22 -4.01 -0.26 8.42
CA LEU A 22 -3.41 -1.06 9.49
C LEU A 22 -3.95 -2.49 9.49
N MET A 23 -5.27 -2.67 9.35
CA MET A 23 -5.88 -4.00 9.30
C MET A 23 -5.30 -4.87 8.18
N VAL A 24 -5.10 -4.31 6.98
CA VAL A 24 -4.46 -5.05 5.89
C VAL A 24 -3.00 -5.34 6.20
N LEU A 25 -2.24 -4.36 6.69
CA LEU A 25 -0.82 -4.54 6.99
C LEU A 25 -0.59 -5.58 8.08
N ASP A 26 -1.43 -5.61 9.12
CA ASP A 26 -1.38 -6.59 10.22
C ASP A 26 -1.79 -7.99 9.75
N ALA A 27 -2.65 -8.09 8.74
CA ALA A 27 -3.06 -9.36 8.15
C ALA A 27 -2.04 -9.92 7.14
N LEU A 28 -1.07 -9.11 6.68
CA LEU A 28 -0.02 -9.60 5.80
C LEU A 28 0.89 -10.58 6.54
N PRO A 29 1.33 -11.68 5.89
CA PRO A 29 2.24 -12.61 6.53
C PRO A 29 3.55 -11.93 6.89
N GLU A 30 4.05 -12.19 8.10
CA GLU A 30 5.39 -11.78 8.49
C GLU A 30 6.41 -12.47 7.55
N THR A 31 7.09 -11.64 6.75
CA THR A 31 8.10 -12.11 5.80
C THR A 31 9.32 -11.22 5.86
N ASP A 32 10.49 -11.80 5.64
CA ASP A 32 11.74 -11.05 5.45
C ASP A 32 11.81 -10.33 4.09
N LEU A 33 10.71 -10.29 3.32
CA LEU A 33 10.70 -9.78 1.95
C LEU A 33 11.18 -8.33 1.88
N LEU A 34 10.62 -7.44 2.70
CA LEU A 34 10.97 -6.01 2.68
C LEU A 34 12.44 -5.81 3.07
N LYS A 35 12.94 -6.57 4.05
CA LYS A 35 14.34 -6.55 4.48
C LYS A 35 15.28 -7.02 3.37
N GLN A 36 14.92 -8.08 2.65
CA GLN A 36 15.70 -8.58 1.51
C GLN A 36 15.68 -7.60 0.33
N LEU A 37 14.54 -6.94 0.06
CA LEU A 37 14.42 -5.92 -0.97
C LEU A 37 15.26 -4.69 -0.65
N GLU A 38 15.24 -4.22 0.60
CA GLU A 38 16.10 -3.12 1.05
C GLU A 38 17.57 -3.49 0.92
N ALA A 39 17.98 -4.70 1.34
CA ALA A 39 19.36 -5.15 1.20
C ALA A 39 19.83 -5.25 -0.26
N LYS A 40 18.92 -5.63 -1.18
CA LYS A 40 19.19 -5.65 -2.63
C LYS A 40 19.23 -4.26 -3.26
N ARG A 41 18.69 -3.23 -2.60
CA ARG A 41 18.60 -1.86 -3.11
C ARG A 41 19.97 -1.19 -3.12
N LYS A 42 20.77 -1.48 -4.16
CA LYS A 42 22.12 -0.94 -4.32
C LYS A 42 22.13 0.58 -4.57
N TYR A 43 21.47 1.04 -5.64
CA TYR A 43 21.57 2.42 -6.15
C TYR A 43 20.18 3.00 -6.48
N GLY A 44 19.99 4.30 -6.25
CA GLY A 44 18.74 5.02 -6.55
C GLY A 44 18.41 6.11 -5.52
N ARG A 45 17.26 6.78 -5.68
CA ARG A 45 16.70 7.69 -4.66
C ARG A 45 16.47 6.91 -3.36
N ARG A 46 16.95 7.45 -2.25
CA ARG A 46 16.84 6.87 -0.89
C ARG A 46 16.10 7.80 0.07
N ASP A 47 15.23 8.66 -0.47
CA ASP A 47 14.46 9.63 0.32
C ASP A 47 13.56 8.90 1.35
N TYR A 48 13.11 7.68 1.02
CA TYR A 48 12.31 6.82 1.89
C TYR A 48 12.73 5.34 1.81
N SER A 49 12.39 4.57 2.85
CA SER A 49 12.60 3.12 2.90
C SER A 49 11.68 2.36 1.92
N VAL A 50 12.06 1.14 1.52
CA VAL A 50 11.23 0.22 0.74
C VAL A 50 9.91 -0.06 1.46
N GLN A 51 9.94 -0.16 2.80
CA GLN A 51 8.73 -0.32 3.60
C GLN A 51 7.77 0.87 3.43
N SER A 52 8.28 2.10 3.43
CA SER A 52 7.47 3.30 3.22
C SER A 52 6.80 3.29 1.84
N TYR A 53 7.54 2.91 0.78
CA TYR A 53 6.96 2.77 -0.56
C TYR A 53 5.93 1.65 -0.64
N PHE A 54 6.19 0.53 0.03
CA PHE A 54 5.28 -0.60 0.08
C PHE A 54 3.95 -0.21 0.75
N ILE A 55 4.02 0.45 1.92
CA ILE A 55 2.82 0.95 2.62
C ILE A 55 2.04 1.94 1.75
N ALA A 56 2.71 2.88 1.10
CA ALA A 56 2.06 3.83 0.20
C ALA A 56 1.36 3.14 -0.98
N TYR A 57 1.98 2.10 -1.53
CA TYR A 57 1.38 1.32 -2.61
C TYR A 57 0.16 0.51 -2.14
N ILE A 58 0.23 -0.10 -0.96
CA ILE A 58 -0.92 -0.79 -0.34
C ILE A 58 -2.06 0.20 -0.06
N ALA A 59 -1.75 1.38 0.48
CA ALA A 59 -2.74 2.44 0.72
C ALA A 59 -3.46 2.85 -0.58
N LYS A 60 -2.74 2.95 -1.70
CA LYS A 60 -3.36 3.22 -3.02
C LYS A 60 -4.45 2.20 -3.37
N LEU A 61 -4.20 0.92 -3.12
CA LEU A 61 -5.14 -0.16 -3.42
C LEU A 61 -6.34 -0.15 -2.47
N ILE A 62 -6.10 0.03 -1.18
CA ILE A 62 -7.13 0.04 -0.13
C ILE A 62 -8.07 1.23 -0.29
N LEU A 63 -7.50 2.41 -0.56
CA LEU A 63 -8.25 3.66 -0.74
C LEU A 63 -8.77 3.82 -2.17
N GLN A 64 -8.59 2.80 -3.03
CA GLN A 64 -9.06 2.76 -4.41
C GLN A 64 -8.65 4.00 -5.23
N LEU A 65 -7.43 4.48 -5.01
CA LEU A 65 -6.91 5.62 -5.74
C LEU A 65 -6.55 5.18 -7.16
N GLU A 66 -7.28 5.71 -8.14
CA GLU A 66 -7.13 5.36 -9.56
C GLU A 66 -5.77 5.78 -10.13
N THR A 67 -5.19 6.88 -9.62
CA THR A 67 -3.99 7.50 -10.19
C THR A 67 -2.87 7.69 -9.17
N ASP A 68 -1.63 7.68 -9.65
CA ASP A 68 -0.46 7.98 -8.80
C ASP A 68 -0.50 9.42 -8.28
N GLN A 69 -1.12 10.35 -9.02
CA GLN A 69 -1.28 11.74 -8.58
C GLN A 69 -2.22 11.87 -7.38
N GLN A 70 -3.28 11.06 -7.31
CA GLN A 70 -4.14 11.01 -6.13
C GLN A 70 -3.37 10.51 -4.91
N LEU A 71 -2.57 9.45 -5.05
CA LEU A 71 -1.69 8.97 -3.97
C LEU A 71 -0.71 10.06 -3.52
N LEU A 72 -0.02 10.71 -4.46
CA LEU A 72 0.95 11.75 -4.14
C LEU A 72 0.34 12.96 -3.42
N ARG A 73 -0.95 13.26 -3.63
CA ARG A 73 -1.66 14.32 -2.89
C ARG A 73 -1.93 13.92 -1.44
N GLN A 74 -2.13 12.63 -1.16
CA GLN A 74 -2.33 12.12 0.20
C GLN A 74 -1.03 12.07 1.02
N LEU A 75 0.13 12.02 0.35
CA LEU A 75 1.44 11.91 0.98
C LEU A 75 2.15 13.27 1.18
N ARG A 76 1.54 14.37 0.74
CA ARG A 76 2.07 15.74 0.88
C ARG A 76 1.42 16.42 2.07
#